data_AF-A0A7C0Y166-F1
#
_entry.id   AF-A0A7C0Y166-F1
#
_cell.length_a   1.000
_cell.length_b   1.000
_cell.length_c   1.000
_cell.angle_alpha   90.00
_cell.angle_beta   90.00
_cell.angle_gamma   90.00
#
_symmetry.space_group_name_H-M   'P 1'
#
loop_
_entity.id
_entity.type
_entity.pdbx_description
1 polymer ?
#
loop_
_entity_poly.entity_id
_entity_poly.type
_entity_poly.pdbx_seq_one_letter_code
_entity_poly.pdbx_strand_id
1 'polypeptide(L)'
;IYSNYLDLERVMNCVRNTVKSLGWNKVFTCGDVVDVNAHEGAYSVRLGDHVIRLNVRLTLKDYVIRLQKKLSDLKRRLEGAKEHKEELVRRLKELKSKRIELLETIPALVVKREWYHKYHWLISSDGFLVIGGRNAEQNESLIRKYLGDNDVFVHADIQGGSVVIVRTEGKEPTERTIYEASVLAACHSKAWKAGLGAIDVFWVWGKQVSKKAPSGEYLPKGSFMIYGRKNYIRNVPLRLAIGVEVKDSSIYVIQGPEDLVSERCDVYVVIMPGELRKVNVVKEIRNHFIKYDHRLSVISEEDISRVVPGSSRILKRYP
;
A
#
# COMPACT_ATOMS: atom_id res chain seq x y z
N ILE A 1 40.82 -24.55 -27.64
CA ILE A 1 41.53 -25.83 -27.43
C ILE A 1 41.73 -26.57 -28.75
N TYR A 2 40.67 -26.88 -29.52
CA TYR A 2 40.82 -27.60 -30.80
C TYR A 2 41.62 -26.84 -31.87
N SER A 3 41.54 -25.51 -31.93
CA SER A 3 42.30 -24.66 -32.86
C SER A 3 43.80 -24.56 -32.55
N ASN A 4 44.20 -24.73 -31.29
CA ASN A 4 45.58 -24.58 -30.80
C ASN A 4 46.07 -25.89 -30.13
N TYR A 5 45.51 -27.04 -30.54
CA TYR A 5 45.71 -28.32 -29.86
C TYR A 5 47.17 -28.76 -29.91
N LEU A 6 47.80 -28.64 -31.08
CA LEU A 6 49.19 -29.04 -31.32
C LEU A 6 50.18 -28.17 -30.52
N ASP A 7 49.92 -26.86 -30.45
CA ASP A 7 50.79 -25.93 -29.74
C ASP A 7 50.70 -26.12 -28.23
N LEU A 8 49.49 -26.31 -27.71
CA LEU A 8 49.28 -26.69 -26.31
C LEU A 8 49.96 -28.02 -25.99
N GLU A 9 49.88 -29.03 -26.85
CA GLU A 9 50.46 -30.35 -26.60
C GLU A 9 51.99 -30.28 -26.55
N ARG A 10 52.61 -29.50 -27.43
CA ARG A 10 54.04 -29.20 -27.43
C ARG A 10 54.46 -28.54 -26.12
N VAL A 11 53.75 -27.50 -25.68
CA VAL A 11 54.03 -26.80 -24.42
C VAL A 11 53.86 -27.75 -23.23
N MET A 12 52.76 -28.52 -23.16
CA MET A 12 52.53 -29.48 -22.07
C MET A 12 53.63 -30.56 -21.99
N ASN A 13 54.09 -31.07 -23.12
CA ASN A 13 55.16 -32.06 -23.16
C ASN A 13 56.53 -31.47 -22.78
N CYS A 14 56.84 -30.26 -23.24
CA CYS A 14 58.02 -29.53 -22.80
C CYS A 14 58.01 -29.34 -21.28
N VAL A 15 56.92 -28.80 -20.73
CA VAL A 15 56.78 -28.57 -19.27
C VAL A 15 56.92 -29.88 -18.51
N ARG A 16 56.29 -30.97 -18.95
CA ARG A 16 56.40 -32.28 -18.30
C ARG A 16 57.84 -32.83 -18.30
N ASN A 17 58.56 -32.67 -19.40
CA ASN A 17 59.94 -33.13 -19.51
C ASN A 17 60.88 -32.28 -18.67
N THR A 18 60.73 -30.96 -18.72
CA THR A 18 61.54 -30.00 -17.95
C THR A 18 61.34 -30.13 -16.45
N VAL A 19 60.09 -30.34 -15.98
CA VAL A 19 59.82 -30.61 -14.56
C VAL A 19 60.51 -31.90 -14.10
N LYS A 20 60.57 -32.93 -14.95
CA LYS A 20 61.22 -34.22 -14.62
C LYS A 20 62.75 -34.15 -14.62
N SER A 21 63.36 -33.38 -15.51
CA SER A 21 64.82 -33.37 -15.71
C SER A 21 65.54 -32.21 -15.02
N LEU A 22 64.91 -31.03 -14.93
CA LEU A 22 65.57 -29.77 -14.56
C LEU A 22 64.86 -29.03 -13.41
N GLY A 23 63.69 -29.52 -12.98
CA GLY A 23 62.88 -28.93 -11.91
C GLY A 23 62.04 -27.72 -12.36
N TRP A 24 61.15 -27.26 -11.48
CA TRP A 24 60.14 -26.24 -11.77
C TRP A 24 60.71 -24.86 -12.16
N ASN A 25 61.93 -24.54 -11.73
CA ASN A 25 62.57 -23.24 -11.99
C ASN A 25 62.85 -22.99 -13.48
N LYS A 26 62.94 -24.06 -14.30
CA LYS A 26 63.18 -23.95 -15.75
C LYS A 26 61.90 -24.04 -16.58
N VAL A 27 60.72 -24.11 -15.97
CA VAL A 27 59.45 -24.28 -16.70
C VAL A 27 59.10 -23.08 -17.60
N PHE A 28 59.59 -21.88 -17.27
CA PHE A 28 59.43 -20.68 -18.10
C PHE A 28 60.16 -20.75 -19.46
N THR A 29 61.07 -21.71 -19.65
CA THR A 29 61.73 -21.91 -20.97
C THR A 29 60.85 -22.69 -21.95
N CYS A 30 59.70 -23.20 -21.51
CA CYS A 30 58.77 -23.98 -22.31
C CYS A 30 57.63 -23.12 -22.86
N GLY A 31 57.87 -22.43 -23.99
CA GLY A 31 56.83 -21.66 -24.71
C GLY A 31 56.23 -20.51 -23.89
N ASP A 32 54.96 -20.17 -24.15
CA ASP A 32 54.26 -19.02 -23.57
C ASP A 32 53.75 -19.22 -22.13
N VAL A 33 54.54 -19.85 -21.27
CA VAL A 33 54.20 -20.00 -19.84
C VAL A 33 54.40 -18.68 -19.11
N VAL A 34 53.35 -18.19 -18.47
CA VAL A 34 53.32 -16.88 -17.81
C VAL A 34 53.31 -16.94 -16.29
N ASP A 35 52.93 -18.07 -15.71
CA ASP A 35 52.87 -18.28 -14.26
C ASP A 35 53.05 -19.75 -13.90
N VAL A 36 53.65 -20.02 -12.74
CA VAL A 36 53.98 -21.38 -12.28
C VAL A 36 53.75 -21.48 -10.77
N ASN A 37 52.94 -22.46 -10.36
CA ASN A 37 52.76 -22.84 -8.97
C ASN A 37 53.23 -24.29 -8.77
N ALA A 38 54.48 -24.42 -8.32
CA ALA A 38 55.13 -25.72 -8.14
C ALA A 38 54.47 -26.58 -7.04
N HIS A 39 53.92 -25.97 -5.99
CA HIS A 39 53.26 -26.68 -4.89
C HIS A 39 52.00 -27.42 -5.35
N GLU A 40 51.20 -26.78 -6.22
CA GLU A 40 49.98 -27.38 -6.78
C GLU A 40 50.25 -28.16 -8.08
N GLY A 41 51.48 -28.14 -8.59
CA GLY A 41 51.85 -28.71 -9.88
C GLY A 41 51.16 -28.04 -11.07
N ALA A 42 50.80 -26.77 -10.93
CA ALA A 42 50.04 -26.01 -11.91
C ALA A 42 50.90 -24.94 -12.60
N TYR A 43 50.56 -24.62 -13.84
CA TYR A 43 51.19 -23.55 -14.62
C TYR A 43 50.17 -22.93 -15.55
N SER A 44 50.39 -21.68 -15.94
CA SER A 44 49.48 -20.93 -16.79
C SER A 44 50.15 -20.63 -18.13
N VAL A 45 49.46 -20.93 -19.22
CA VAL A 45 49.95 -20.69 -20.59
C VAL A 45 49.09 -19.59 -21.21
N ARG A 46 49.74 -18.60 -21.83
CA ARG A 46 49.03 -17.58 -22.61
C ARG A 46 48.80 -18.09 -24.03
N LEU A 47 47.56 -17.98 -24.50
CA LEU A 47 47.16 -18.28 -25.87
C LEU A 47 46.33 -17.11 -26.39
N GLY A 48 46.93 -16.25 -27.20
CA GLY A 48 46.32 -14.96 -27.58
C GLY A 48 46.02 -14.12 -26.33
N ASP A 49 44.78 -13.64 -26.21
CA ASP A 49 44.32 -12.82 -25.08
C ASP A 49 43.89 -13.64 -23.85
N HIS A 50 44.01 -14.97 -23.90
CA HIS A 50 43.56 -15.84 -22.83
C HIS A 50 44.72 -16.51 -22.11
N VAL A 51 44.62 -16.57 -20.78
CA VAL A 51 45.57 -17.31 -19.94
C VAL A 51 44.87 -18.56 -19.42
N ILE A 52 45.37 -19.74 -19.77
CA ILE A 52 44.78 -21.03 -19.39
C ILE A 52 45.66 -21.68 -18.34
N ARG A 53 45.04 -22.04 -17.20
CA ARG A 53 45.69 -22.76 -16.12
C ARG A 53 45.64 -24.28 -16.36
N LEU A 54 46.81 -24.90 -16.41
CA LEU A 54 47.04 -26.32 -16.68
C LEU A 54 47.81 -26.96 -15.50
N ASN A 55 47.84 -28.29 -15.46
CA ASN A 55 48.49 -29.07 -14.41
C ASN A 55 49.33 -30.17 -15.07
N VAL A 56 50.57 -30.31 -14.62
CA VAL A 56 51.56 -31.23 -15.23
C VAL A 56 51.15 -32.70 -15.11
N ARG A 57 50.31 -33.03 -14.11
CA ARG A 57 49.81 -34.39 -13.83
C ARG A 57 48.69 -34.83 -14.77
N LEU A 58 48.15 -33.91 -15.57
CA LEU A 58 47.03 -34.16 -16.46
C LEU A 58 47.49 -34.07 -17.92
N THR A 59 46.83 -34.81 -18.79
CA THR A 59 47.00 -34.70 -20.24
C THR A 59 45.96 -33.73 -20.83
N LEU A 60 46.20 -33.22 -22.04
CA LEU A 60 45.17 -32.44 -22.75
C LEU A 60 43.87 -33.23 -22.93
N LYS A 61 43.97 -34.54 -23.17
CA LYS A 61 42.82 -35.43 -23.26
C LYS A 61 42.01 -35.42 -21.97
N ASP A 62 42.66 -35.48 -20.80
CA ASP A 62 41.98 -35.38 -19.50
C ASP A 62 41.25 -34.06 -19.32
N TYR A 63 41.84 -32.95 -19.75
CA TYR A 63 41.20 -31.63 -19.72
C TYR A 63 39.98 -31.56 -20.64
N VAL A 64 40.09 -32.08 -21.86
CA VAL A 64 38.98 -32.14 -22.82
C VAL A 64 37.84 -32.99 -22.25
N ILE A 65 38.12 -34.18 -21.72
CA ILE A 65 37.13 -35.06 -21.10
C ILE A 65 36.43 -34.37 -19.92
N ARG A 66 37.20 -33.71 -19.03
CA ARG A 66 36.63 -32.97 -17.89
C ARG A 66 35.73 -31.82 -18.33
N LEU A 67 36.14 -31.06 -19.35
CA LEU A 67 35.34 -29.96 -19.89
C LEU A 67 34.07 -30.47 -20.57
N GLN A 68 34.16 -31.56 -21.33
CA GLN A 68 32.99 -32.21 -21.93
C GLN A 68 32.02 -32.73 -20.87
N LYS A 69 32.52 -33.37 -19.81
CA LYS A 69 31.70 -33.82 -18.67
C LYS A 69 31.00 -32.65 -17.97
N LYS A 70 31.74 -31.58 -17.66
CA LYS A 70 31.16 -30.35 -17.08
C LYS A 70 30.11 -29.73 -17.99
N LEU A 71 30.35 -29.67 -19.30
CA LEU A 71 29.38 -29.16 -20.28
C LEU A 71 28.11 -30.01 -20.30
N SER A 72 28.25 -31.34 -20.29
CA SER A 72 27.11 -32.26 -20.22
C SER A 72 26.31 -32.10 -18.92
N ASP A 73 26.99 -32.02 -17.77
CA ASP A 73 26.35 -31.79 -16.47
C ASP A 73 25.62 -30.44 -16.42
N LEU A 74 26.22 -29.38 -16.97
CA LEU A 74 25.58 -28.06 -17.07
C LEU A 74 24.37 -28.07 -17.99
N LYS A 75 24.45 -28.75 -19.14
CA LYS A 75 23.30 -28.92 -20.05
C LYS A 75 22.16 -29.66 -19.38
N ARG A 76 22.45 -30.76 -18.67
CA ARG A 76 21.43 -31.51 -17.91
C ARG A 76 20.77 -30.65 -16.84
N ARG A 77 21.55 -29.86 -16.10
CA ARG A 77 21.02 -28.92 -15.09
C ARG A 77 20.16 -27.81 -15.71
N LEU A 78 20.58 -27.28 -16.86
CA LEU A 78 19.81 -26.28 -17.60
C LEU A 78 18.46 -26.86 -18.04
N GLU A 79 18.45 -28.09 -18.54
CA GLU A 79 17.22 -28.75 -18.99
C GLU A 79 16.27 -29.00 -17.81
N GLY A 80 16.76 -29.56 -16.71
CA GLY A 80 15.94 -29.73 -15.51
C GLY A 80 15.40 -28.40 -14.94
N ALA A 81 16.18 -27.31 -15.02
CA ALA A 81 15.71 -25.99 -14.61
C ALA A 81 14.62 -25.44 -15.54
N LYS A 82 14.68 -25.72 -16.85
CA LYS A 82 13.62 -25.36 -17.81
C LYS A 82 12.34 -26.15 -17.56
N GLU A 83 12.45 -27.46 -17.40
CA GLU A 83 11.31 -28.34 -17.10
C GLU A 83 10.60 -27.88 -15.82
N HIS A 84 11.37 -27.60 -14.76
CA HIS A 84 10.80 -27.11 -13.50
C HIS A 84 10.12 -25.74 -13.67
N LYS A 85 10.71 -24.83 -14.46
CA LYS A 85 10.07 -23.55 -14.80
C LYS A 85 8.74 -23.77 -15.51
N GLU A 86 8.67 -24.68 -16.48
CA GLU A 86 7.43 -24.99 -17.19
C GLU A 86 6.37 -25.59 -16.27
N GLU A 87 6.76 -26.46 -15.36
CA GLU A 87 5.87 -27.03 -14.33
C GLU A 87 5.30 -25.93 -13.43
N LEU A 88 6.14 -25.02 -12.93
CA LEU A 88 5.69 -23.88 -12.12
C LEU A 88 4.71 -22.99 -12.88
N VAL A 89 4.95 -22.74 -14.17
CA VAL A 89 4.02 -21.97 -15.02
C VAL A 89 2.67 -22.68 -15.19
N ARG A 90 2.66 -24.02 -15.35
CA ARG A 90 1.41 -24.79 -15.41
C ARG A 90 0.63 -24.73 -14.11
N ARG A 91 1.30 -24.99 -12.97
CA ARG A 91 0.68 -24.87 -11.63
C ARG A 91 0.10 -23.49 -11.38
N LEU A 92 0.79 -22.42 -11.81
CA LEU A 92 0.27 -21.05 -11.70
C LEU A 92 -1.00 -20.83 -12.52
N LYS A 93 -1.12 -21.43 -13.73
CA LYS A 93 -2.34 -21.37 -14.52
C LYS A 93 -3.50 -22.10 -13.84
N GLU A 94 -3.27 -23.29 -13.32
CA GLU A 94 -4.28 -24.07 -12.59
C GLU A 94 -4.76 -23.38 -11.32
N LEU A 95 -3.86 -22.79 -10.54
CA LEU A 95 -4.23 -22.02 -9.34
C LEU A 95 -5.04 -20.77 -9.71
N LYS A 96 -4.72 -20.12 -10.82
CA LYS A 96 -5.50 -18.98 -11.32
C LYS A 96 -6.90 -19.39 -11.77
N SER A 97 -7.06 -20.53 -12.46
CA SER A 97 -8.39 -20.99 -12.89
C SER A 97 -9.25 -21.41 -11.71
N LYS A 98 -8.71 -22.19 -10.76
CA LYS A 98 -9.40 -22.55 -9.51
C LYS A 98 -9.83 -21.33 -8.71
N ARG A 99 -9.02 -20.27 -8.70
CA ARG A 99 -9.37 -19.01 -8.06
C ARG A 99 -10.55 -18.31 -8.75
N ILE A 100 -10.61 -18.33 -10.08
CA ILE A 100 -11.74 -17.74 -10.84
C ILE A 100 -13.01 -18.53 -10.55
N GLU A 101 -12.95 -19.86 -10.61
CA GLU A 101 -14.07 -20.75 -10.29
C GLU A 101 -14.59 -20.53 -8.86
N LEU A 102 -13.68 -20.38 -7.88
CA LEU A 102 -14.06 -20.05 -6.51
C LEU A 102 -14.72 -18.68 -6.40
N LEU A 103 -14.22 -17.67 -7.13
CA LEU A 103 -14.82 -16.32 -7.14
C LEU A 103 -16.22 -16.31 -7.78
N GLU A 104 -16.48 -17.14 -8.79
CA GLU A 104 -17.79 -17.25 -9.44
C GLU A 104 -18.86 -17.85 -8.52
N THR A 105 -18.47 -18.67 -7.54
CA THR A 105 -19.42 -19.24 -6.56
C THR A 105 -19.82 -18.27 -5.44
N ILE A 106 -19.12 -17.14 -5.28
CA ILE A 106 -19.38 -16.18 -4.21
C ILE A 106 -20.31 -15.09 -4.75
N PRO A 107 -21.41 -14.73 -4.05
CA PRO A 107 -22.28 -13.64 -4.48
C PRO A 107 -21.49 -12.34 -4.69
N ALA A 108 -21.73 -11.70 -5.82
CA ALA A 108 -21.05 -10.46 -6.19
C ALA A 108 -21.40 -9.37 -5.16
N LEU A 109 -20.37 -8.74 -4.62
CA LEU A 109 -20.56 -7.60 -3.72
C LEU A 109 -20.93 -6.34 -4.52
N VAL A 110 -21.93 -5.61 -4.04
CA VAL A 110 -22.39 -4.38 -4.69
C VAL A 110 -22.13 -3.18 -3.78
N VAL A 111 -21.51 -2.13 -4.30
CA VAL A 111 -21.34 -0.88 -3.56
C VAL A 111 -22.69 -0.17 -3.48
N LYS A 112 -23.28 -0.08 -2.29
CA LYS A 112 -24.60 0.52 -2.10
C LYS A 112 -24.52 2.05 -2.08
N ARG A 113 -25.52 2.70 -2.67
CA ARG A 113 -25.60 4.16 -2.82
C ARG A 113 -26.83 4.70 -2.11
N GLU A 114 -26.62 5.27 -0.94
CA GLU A 114 -27.66 6.00 -0.22
C GLU A 114 -27.58 7.50 -0.55
N TRP A 115 -28.69 8.21 -0.40
CA TRP A 115 -28.77 9.65 -0.71
C TRP A 115 -27.76 10.49 0.08
N TYR A 116 -27.37 10.02 1.27
CA TYR A 116 -26.42 10.70 2.16
C TYR A 116 -24.95 10.41 1.81
N HIS A 117 -24.64 9.42 0.96
CA HIS A 117 -23.25 9.10 0.54
C HIS A 117 -22.58 10.21 -0.29
N LYS A 118 -23.32 11.26 -0.67
CA LYS A 118 -22.79 12.48 -1.29
C LYS A 118 -22.21 13.48 -0.27
N TYR A 119 -22.48 13.29 1.01
CA TYR A 119 -21.94 14.07 2.13
C TYR A 119 -20.76 13.32 2.78
N HIS A 120 -20.05 13.95 3.70
CA HIS A 120 -19.35 13.21 4.73
C HIS A 120 -20.40 12.56 5.62
N TRP A 121 -20.26 11.28 5.94
CA TRP A 121 -21.28 10.58 6.72
C TRP A 121 -20.66 9.52 7.61
N LEU A 122 -21.39 9.20 8.68
CA LEU A 122 -21.23 7.99 9.48
C LEU A 122 -22.59 7.65 10.12
N ILE A 123 -22.76 6.40 10.54
CA ILE A 123 -23.84 6.01 11.46
C ILE A 123 -23.20 5.87 12.83
N SER A 124 -23.68 6.62 13.81
CA SER A 124 -23.12 6.61 15.18
C SER A 124 -23.30 5.27 15.88
N SER A 125 -22.64 5.06 17.02
CA SER A 125 -22.83 3.90 17.90
C SER A 125 -24.32 3.67 18.25
N ASP A 126 -25.06 4.75 18.43
CA ASP A 126 -26.47 4.74 18.84
C ASP A 126 -27.44 4.61 17.64
N GLY A 127 -26.92 4.47 16.42
CA GLY A 127 -27.70 4.31 15.20
C GLY A 127 -28.17 5.61 14.55
N PHE A 128 -27.80 6.78 15.09
CA PHE A 128 -28.11 8.06 14.46
C PHE A 128 -27.30 8.29 13.18
N LEU A 129 -27.97 8.84 12.16
CA LEU A 129 -27.31 9.30 10.94
C LEU A 129 -26.60 10.63 11.21
N VAL A 130 -25.28 10.65 10.98
CA VAL A 130 -24.45 11.85 11.06
C VAL A 130 -24.01 12.24 9.65
N ILE A 131 -24.28 13.49 9.25
CA ILE A 131 -23.96 14.00 7.91
C ILE A 131 -23.23 15.34 7.97
N GLY A 132 -22.19 15.50 7.17
CA GLY A 132 -21.31 16.66 7.09
C GLY A 132 -21.15 17.18 5.66
N GLY A 133 -21.23 18.48 5.45
CA GLY A 133 -21.11 19.05 4.10
C GLY A 133 -19.67 19.06 3.61
N ARG A 134 -19.46 18.78 2.31
CA ARG A 134 -18.12 18.74 1.68
C ARG A 134 -17.62 20.10 1.21
N ASN A 135 -18.52 21.07 1.11
CA ASN A 135 -18.25 22.43 0.68
C ASN A 135 -19.30 23.38 1.27
N ALA A 136 -19.10 24.69 1.09
CA ALA A 136 -19.99 25.71 1.66
C ALA A 136 -21.44 25.58 1.18
N GLU A 137 -21.66 25.24 -0.08
CA GLU A 137 -23.01 25.05 -0.65
C GLU A 137 -23.74 23.86 -0.01
N GLN A 138 -23.05 22.74 0.19
CA GLN A 138 -23.58 21.59 0.91
C GLN A 138 -23.84 21.91 2.38
N ASN A 139 -22.93 22.62 3.05
CA ASN A 139 -23.13 23.07 4.44
C ASN A 139 -24.43 23.87 4.58
N GLU A 140 -24.66 24.84 3.68
CA GLU A 140 -25.90 25.62 3.68
C GLU A 140 -27.13 24.75 3.39
N SER A 141 -27.03 23.85 2.39
CA SER A 141 -28.12 22.94 2.07
C SER A 141 -28.47 22.03 3.24
N LEU A 142 -27.46 21.55 3.98
CA LEU A 142 -27.64 20.69 5.14
C LEU A 142 -28.44 21.37 6.24
N ILE A 143 -28.01 22.57 6.65
CA ILE A 143 -28.72 23.35 7.68
C ILE A 143 -30.17 23.61 7.27
N ARG A 144 -30.41 23.98 6.00
CA ARG A 144 -31.76 24.36 5.55
C ARG A 144 -32.70 23.16 5.44
N LYS A 145 -32.20 22.00 5.02
CA LYS A 145 -33.04 20.85 4.66
C LYS A 145 -33.15 19.81 5.77
N TYR A 146 -32.12 19.67 6.61
CA TYR A 146 -32.00 18.51 7.48
C TYR A 146 -31.80 18.84 8.96
N LEU A 147 -31.41 20.07 9.33
CA LEU A 147 -31.27 20.47 10.73
C LEU A 147 -32.64 20.83 11.31
N GLY A 148 -33.20 19.95 12.14
CA GLY A 148 -34.35 20.28 12.99
C GLY A 148 -33.94 20.91 14.32
N ASP A 149 -34.90 21.46 15.06
CA ASP A 149 -34.65 22.15 16.32
C ASP A 149 -34.01 21.26 17.41
N ASN A 150 -34.35 19.96 17.39
CA ASN A 150 -33.86 18.94 18.33
C ASN A 150 -32.62 18.19 17.81
N ASP A 151 -32.20 18.44 16.55
CA ASP A 151 -30.99 17.83 16.03
C ASP A 151 -29.75 18.52 16.60
N VAL A 152 -28.61 17.84 16.54
CA VAL A 152 -27.35 18.41 17.03
C VAL A 152 -26.53 18.94 15.86
N PHE A 153 -26.13 20.20 15.99
CA PHE A 153 -25.19 20.86 15.11
C PHE A 153 -23.78 20.76 15.70
N VAL A 154 -22.81 20.35 14.89
CA VAL A 154 -21.40 20.19 15.29
C VAL A 154 -20.49 20.88 14.28
N HIS A 155 -19.48 21.61 14.76
CA HIS A 155 -18.51 22.29 13.89
C HIS A 155 -17.16 22.48 14.61
N ALA A 156 -16.06 22.30 13.87
CA ALA A 156 -14.72 22.55 14.38
C ALA A 156 -14.50 24.04 14.68
N ASP A 157 -13.75 24.39 15.72
CA ASP A 157 -13.51 25.79 16.10
C ASP A 157 -12.44 26.46 15.21
N ILE A 158 -12.68 26.43 13.89
CA ILE A 158 -11.84 27.01 12.84
C ILE A 158 -12.71 27.38 11.63
N GLN A 159 -12.33 28.43 10.92
CA GLN A 159 -12.97 28.76 9.65
C GLN A 159 -12.75 27.67 8.59
N GLY A 160 -13.79 27.36 7.82
CA GLY A 160 -13.73 26.32 6.78
C GLY A 160 -13.79 24.90 7.33
N GLY A 161 -14.51 24.70 8.43
CA GLY A 161 -14.97 23.40 8.89
C GLY A 161 -16.16 22.88 8.08
N SER A 162 -16.34 21.55 8.09
CA SER A 162 -17.59 20.94 7.67
C SER A 162 -18.68 21.27 8.70
N VAL A 163 -19.88 21.60 8.22
CA VAL A 163 -21.07 21.62 9.07
C VAL A 163 -21.56 20.19 9.20
N VAL A 164 -21.53 19.66 10.42
CA VAL A 164 -21.98 18.30 10.74
C VAL A 164 -23.30 18.36 11.52
N ILE A 165 -24.24 17.50 11.14
CA ILE A 165 -25.56 17.37 11.77
C ILE A 165 -25.73 15.93 12.23
N VAL A 166 -26.11 15.74 13.50
CA VAL A 166 -26.61 14.47 14.03
C VAL A 166 -28.14 14.49 13.94
N ARG A 167 -28.69 13.61 13.11
CA ARG A 167 -30.14 13.41 12.97
C ARG A 167 -30.65 12.59 14.14
N THR A 168 -31.21 13.27 15.12
CA THR A 168 -31.63 12.71 16.42
C THR A 168 -33.01 12.07 16.39
N GLU A 169 -33.86 12.51 15.46
CA GLU A 169 -35.28 12.10 15.40
C GLU A 169 -36.00 12.31 16.75
N GLY A 170 -35.58 13.32 17.51
CA GLY A 170 -36.15 13.68 18.82
C GLY A 170 -35.60 12.89 20.01
N LYS A 171 -34.63 12.00 19.81
CA LYS A 171 -33.94 11.28 20.89
C LYS A 171 -32.66 11.99 21.31
N GLU A 172 -32.29 11.90 22.58
CA GLU A 172 -31.06 12.52 23.07
C GLU A 172 -29.84 11.66 22.68
N PRO A 173 -28.85 12.22 21.95
CA PRO A 173 -27.64 11.48 21.60
C PRO A 173 -26.69 11.37 22.80
N THR A 174 -26.00 10.23 22.94
CA THR A 174 -24.99 10.04 23.99
C THR A 174 -23.75 10.88 23.73
N GLU A 175 -22.92 11.07 24.76
CA GLU A 175 -21.60 11.71 24.63
C GLU A 175 -20.72 11.01 23.58
N ARG A 176 -20.84 9.68 23.45
CA ARG A 176 -20.13 8.89 22.43
C ARG A 176 -20.54 9.32 21.02
N THR A 177 -21.84 9.42 20.75
CA THR A 177 -22.36 9.90 19.46
C THR A 177 -21.89 11.32 19.15
N ILE A 178 -21.90 12.21 20.14
CA ILE A 178 -21.44 13.58 19.98
C ILE A 178 -19.93 13.65 19.69
N TYR A 179 -19.14 12.78 20.34
CA TYR A 179 -17.71 12.63 20.05
C TYR A 179 -17.45 12.10 18.63
N GLU A 180 -18.19 11.07 18.19
CA GLU A 180 -18.09 10.52 16.83
C GLU A 180 -18.38 11.58 15.76
N ALA A 181 -19.43 12.38 15.94
CA ALA A 181 -19.74 13.51 15.07
C ALA A 181 -18.65 14.60 15.12
N SER A 182 -18.03 14.80 16.28
CA SER A 182 -16.95 15.77 16.45
C SER A 182 -15.66 15.37 15.75
N VAL A 183 -15.31 14.08 15.73
CA VAL A 183 -14.19 13.56 14.93
C VAL A 183 -14.42 13.83 13.44
N LEU A 184 -15.65 13.63 12.97
CA LEU A 184 -16.00 13.93 11.58
C LEU A 184 -15.84 15.43 11.27
N ALA A 185 -16.33 16.31 12.15
CA ALA A 185 -16.21 17.77 12.00
C ALA A 185 -14.74 18.24 12.04
N ALA A 186 -13.95 17.72 12.99
CA ALA A 186 -12.53 18.02 13.13
C ALA A 186 -11.75 17.60 11.87
N CYS A 187 -11.90 16.33 11.45
CA CYS A 187 -11.14 15.77 10.35
C CYS A 187 -11.48 16.39 9.00
N HIS A 188 -12.74 16.76 8.77
CA HIS A 188 -13.18 17.46 7.55
C HIS A 188 -13.19 18.99 7.71
N SER A 189 -12.14 19.53 8.33
CA SER A 189 -11.92 20.97 8.48
C SER A 189 -10.59 21.43 7.87
N LYS A 190 -10.39 22.76 7.81
CA LYS A 190 -9.08 23.32 7.45
C LYS A 190 -7.94 22.88 8.39
N ALA A 191 -8.24 22.42 9.61
CA ALA A 191 -7.23 21.90 10.54
C ALA A 191 -6.44 20.73 9.95
N TRP A 192 -7.09 19.86 9.17
CA TRP A 192 -6.43 18.74 8.50
C TRP A 192 -5.43 19.24 7.46
N LYS A 193 -5.82 20.21 6.64
CA LYS A 193 -4.95 20.81 5.61
C LYS A 193 -3.80 21.61 6.23
N ALA A 194 -4.02 22.18 7.41
CA ALA A 194 -3.00 22.88 8.19
C ALA A 194 -2.03 21.94 8.92
N GLY A 195 -2.25 20.61 8.87
CA GLY A 195 -1.36 19.65 9.51
C GLY A 195 -1.43 19.64 11.04
N LEU A 196 -2.52 20.14 11.63
CA LEU A 196 -2.68 20.14 13.09
C LEU A 196 -2.80 18.71 13.64
N GLY A 197 -2.45 18.52 14.91
CA GLY A 197 -2.60 17.22 15.59
C GLY A 197 -3.99 16.99 16.19
N ALA A 198 -4.64 18.07 16.63
CA ALA A 198 -5.97 18.08 17.22
C ALA A 198 -6.60 19.46 17.11
N ILE A 199 -7.91 19.56 17.34
CA ILE A 199 -8.64 20.83 17.37
C ILE A 199 -9.83 20.74 18.33
N ASP A 200 -10.22 21.87 18.90
CA ASP A 200 -11.48 21.98 19.64
C ASP A 200 -12.68 21.94 18.68
N VAL A 201 -13.73 21.27 19.11
CA VAL A 201 -15.00 21.19 18.38
C VAL A 201 -16.09 21.68 19.30
N PHE A 202 -17.07 22.40 18.77
CA PHE A 202 -18.24 22.76 19.52
C PHE A 202 -19.50 22.16 18.92
N TRP A 203 -20.50 21.97 19.77
CA TRP A 203 -21.83 21.57 19.38
C TRP A 203 -22.91 22.40 20.08
N VAL A 204 -24.06 22.52 19.42
CA VAL A 204 -25.27 23.18 19.90
C VAL A 204 -26.51 22.47 19.37
N TRP A 205 -27.66 22.72 19.99
CA TRP A 205 -28.94 22.26 19.44
C TRP A 205 -29.30 23.03 18.16
N GLY A 206 -30.03 22.41 17.24
CA GLY A 206 -30.42 23.02 15.97
C GLY A 206 -31.19 24.32 16.14
N LYS A 207 -32.03 24.42 17.18
CA LYS A 207 -32.76 25.65 17.55
C LYS A 207 -31.85 26.85 17.87
N GLN A 208 -30.57 26.61 18.16
CA GLN A 208 -29.57 27.66 18.42
C GLN A 208 -28.93 28.19 17.13
N VAL A 209 -29.18 27.57 15.99
CA VAL A 209 -28.52 27.90 14.71
C VAL A 209 -29.46 28.74 13.86
N SER A 210 -28.99 29.91 13.42
CA SER A 210 -29.74 30.81 12.55
C SER A 210 -28.91 31.25 11.36
N LYS A 211 -29.57 31.42 10.22
CA LYS A 211 -28.98 32.03 9.02
C LYS A 211 -29.31 33.52 8.87
N LYS A 212 -30.10 34.08 9.78
CA LYS A 212 -30.38 35.51 9.77
C LYS A 212 -29.17 36.23 10.35
N ALA A 213 -28.61 37.15 9.58
CA ALA A 213 -27.65 38.09 10.09
C ALA A 213 -28.32 38.96 11.18
N PRO A 214 -27.58 39.45 12.18
CA PRO A 214 -28.03 40.57 12.98
C PRO A 214 -28.47 41.74 12.08
N SER A 215 -29.45 42.51 12.54
CA SER A 215 -30.03 43.61 11.77
C SER A 215 -28.96 44.56 11.23
N GLY A 216 -28.85 44.65 9.89
CA GLY A 216 -27.93 45.57 9.20
C GLY A 216 -26.65 44.95 8.64
N GLU A 217 -26.37 43.67 8.90
CA GLU A 217 -25.15 42.99 8.42
C GLU A 217 -25.44 41.92 7.35
N TYR A 218 -24.42 41.59 6.54
CA TYR A 218 -24.47 40.49 5.58
C TYR A 218 -23.62 39.31 6.07
N LEU A 219 -24.21 38.13 6.17
CA LEU A 219 -23.46 36.91 6.48
C LEU A 219 -22.78 36.38 5.20
N PRO A 220 -21.46 36.15 5.22
CA PRO A 220 -20.77 35.50 4.11
C PRO A 220 -21.38 34.11 3.83
N LYS A 221 -21.39 33.69 2.57
CA LYS A 221 -21.80 32.33 2.18
C LYS A 221 -21.10 31.27 3.03
N GLY A 222 -21.87 30.32 3.54
CA GLY A 222 -21.43 29.26 4.46
C GLY A 222 -21.37 29.66 5.95
N SER A 223 -21.73 30.89 6.31
CA SER A 223 -21.75 31.37 7.70
C SER A 223 -23.13 31.21 8.33
N PHE A 224 -23.15 31.04 9.66
CA PHE A 224 -24.36 30.89 10.46
C PHE A 224 -24.12 31.52 11.84
N MET A 225 -25.17 32.08 12.41
CA MET A 225 -25.19 32.61 13.76
C MET A 225 -25.54 31.50 14.73
N ILE A 226 -24.82 31.45 15.84
CA ILE A 226 -25.10 30.56 16.96
C ILE A 226 -25.52 31.42 18.15
N TYR A 227 -26.68 31.14 18.69
CA TYR A 227 -27.22 31.82 19.87
C TYR A 227 -27.09 30.96 21.13
N GLY A 228 -26.87 31.61 22.27
CA GLY A 228 -26.72 30.96 23.56
C GLY A 228 -25.36 30.29 23.76
N ARG A 229 -25.30 29.36 24.72
CA ARG A 229 -24.05 28.70 25.12
C ARG A 229 -23.66 27.59 24.14
N LYS A 230 -22.38 27.56 23.78
CA LYS A 230 -21.74 26.46 23.05
C LYS A 230 -21.23 25.40 24.02
N ASN A 231 -21.38 24.12 23.67
CA ASN A 231 -20.74 23.02 24.35
C ASN A 231 -19.47 22.65 23.59
N TYR A 232 -18.35 22.39 24.27
CA TYR A 232 -17.07 22.12 23.64
C TYR A 232 -16.58 20.71 23.96
N ILE A 233 -16.08 20.02 22.94
CA ILE A 233 -15.21 18.87 23.08
C ILE A 233 -13.79 19.36 22.77
N ARG A 234 -12.94 19.32 23.78
CA ARG A 234 -11.58 19.84 23.70
C ARG A 234 -10.64 18.81 23.08
N ASN A 235 -9.67 19.30 22.31
CA ASN A 235 -8.54 18.52 21.82
C ASN A 235 -8.94 17.25 21.05
N VAL A 236 -9.93 17.35 20.14
CA VAL A 236 -10.35 16.23 19.28
C VAL A 236 -9.20 15.89 18.33
N PRO A 237 -8.63 14.67 18.39
CA PRO A 237 -7.49 14.31 17.58
C PRO A 237 -7.86 14.24 16.09
N LEU A 238 -6.98 14.73 15.23
CA LEU A 238 -7.11 14.62 13.77
C LEU A 238 -6.66 13.23 13.33
N ARG A 239 -7.45 12.22 13.71
CA ARG A 239 -7.27 10.82 13.34
C ARG A 239 -8.60 10.28 12.83
N LEU A 240 -8.58 9.69 11.65
CA LEU A 240 -9.77 9.15 11.00
C LEU A 240 -9.51 7.71 10.61
N ALA A 241 -10.36 6.80 11.08
CA ALA A 241 -10.41 5.45 10.57
C ALA A 241 -11.28 5.40 9.31
N ILE A 242 -10.85 4.62 8.33
CA ILE A 242 -11.60 4.35 7.09
C ILE A 242 -11.62 2.84 6.91
N GLY A 243 -12.81 2.27 6.83
CA GLY A 243 -13.01 0.83 6.77
C GLY A 243 -14.08 0.41 5.79
N VAL A 244 -14.17 -0.89 5.58
CA VAL A 244 -15.19 -1.51 4.74
C VAL A 244 -16.10 -2.37 5.59
N GLU A 245 -17.38 -2.03 5.60
CA GLU A 245 -18.45 -2.82 6.22
C GLU A 245 -19.21 -3.57 5.12
N VAL A 246 -19.40 -4.87 5.31
CA VAL A 246 -20.16 -5.73 4.39
C VAL A 246 -21.44 -6.20 5.08
N LYS A 247 -22.60 -5.81 4.55
CA LYS A 247 -23.93 -6.18 5.05
C LYS A 247 -24.80 -6.66 3.90
N ASP A 248 -25.33 -7.88 3.99
CA ASP A 248 -26.24 -8.45 2.98
C ASP A 248 -25.70 -8.34 1.54
N SER A 249 -24.42 -8.70 1.34
CA SER A 249 -23.69 -8.54 0.06
C SER A 249 -23.52 -7.09 -0.44
N SER A 250 -23.89 -6.10 0.37
CA SER A 250 -23.67 -4.68 0.11
C SER A 250 -22.41 -4.19 0.81
N ILE A 251 -21.58 -3.45 0.08
CA ILE A 251 -20.37 -2.82 0.59
C ILE A 251 -20.66 -1.37 0.96
N TYR A 252 -20.20 -0.97 2.15
CA TYR A 252 -20.19 0.40 2.63
C TYR A 252 -18.76 0.80 2.99
N VAL A 253 -18.26 1.88 2.38
CA VAL A 253 -17.01 2.52 2.79
C VAL A 253 -17.35 3.51 3.89
N ILE A 254 -17.01 3.16 5.12
CA ILE A 254 -17.34 3.94 6.31
C ILE A 254 -16.11 4.68 6.84
N GLN A 255 -16.36 5.70 7.65
CA GLN A 255 -15.33 6.51 8.31
C GLN A 255 -15.78 6.90 9.71
N GLY A 256 -14.83 7.23 10.58
CA GLY A 256 -15.13 7.74 11.92
C GLY A 256 -13.95 7.56 12.87
N PRO A 257 -14.20 7.65 14.18
CA PRO A 257 -13.25 7.22 15.21
C PRO A 257 -12.81 5.76 15.02
N GLU A 258 -11.61 5.42 15.51
CA GLU A 258 -11.03 4.07 15.39
C GLU A 258 -11.91 3.01 16.06
N ASP A 259 -12.47 3.30 17.23
CA ASP A 259 -13.38 2.40 17.96
C ASP A 259 -14.64 2.06 17.15
N LEU A 260 -15.34 3.08 16.65
CA LEU A 260 -16.56 2.89 15.83
C LEU A 260 -16.29 2.05 14.58
N VAL A 261 -15.20 2.32 13.87
CA VAL A 261 -14.86 1.58 12.64
C VAL A 261 -14.41 0.16 12.96
N SER A 262 -13.61 -0.03 14.02
CA SER A 262 -13.13 -1.35 14.42
C SER A 262 -14.24 -2.31 14.86
N GLU A 263 -15.34 -1.80 15.41
CA GLU A 263 -16.51 -2.60 15.80
C GLU A 263 -17.35 -3.08 14.60
N ARG A 264 -17.18 -2.48 13.41
CA ARG A 264 -18.08 -2.68 12.25
C ARG A 264 -17.39 -3.18 10.99
N CYS A 265 -16.08 -3.02 10.91
CA CYS A 265 -15.33 -3.34 9.70
C CYS A 265 -14.40 -4.51 9.93
N ASP A 266 -14.45 -5.46 8.98
CA ASP A 266 -13.49 -6.56 8.93
C ASP A 266 -12.10 -6.09 8.50
N VAL A 267 -12.02 -4.99 7.74
CA VAL A 267 -10.77 -4.37 7.26
C VAL A 267 -10.84 -2.85 7.36
N TYR A 268 -9.79 -2.23 7.92
CA TYR A 268 -9.71 -0.77 8.01
C TYR A 268 -8.28 -0.24 8.11
N VAL A 269 -8.16 1.07 7.90
CA VAL A 269 -6.91 1.83 8.08
C VAL A 269 -7.17 3.03 8.98
N VAL A 270 -6.13 3.52 9.65
CA VAL A 270 -6.19 4.76 10.41
C VAL A 270 -5.25 5.76 9.76
N ILE A 271 -5.78 6.93 9.41
CA ILE A 271 -5.04 8.03 8.80
C ILE A 271 -5.01 9.26 9.69
N MET A 272 -4.01 10.11 9.45
CA MET A 272 -3.90 11.44 10.06
C MET A 272 -3.26 12.41 9.06
N PRO A 273 -3.26 13.73 9.31
CA PRO A 273 -2.58 14.69 8.44
C PRO A 273 -1.13 14.30 8.15
N GLY A 274 -0.70 14.51 6.91
CA GLY A 274 0.65 14.16 6.46
C GLY A 274 0.92 14.54 5.01
N GLU A 275 2.12 14.23 4.54
CA GLU A 275 2.66 14.71 3.26
C GLU A 275 2.18 13.94 2.02
N LEU A 276 1.69 12.70 2.18
CA LEU A 276 1.29 11.90 1.04
C LEU A 276 0.03 12.49 0.42
N ARG A 277 0.11 12.86 -0.86
CA ARG A 277 -1.02 13.43 -1.62
C ARG A 277 -2.24 12.52 -1.55
N LYS A 278 -3.42 13.12 -1.43
CA LYS A 278 -4.71 12.42 -1.33
C LYS A 278 -4.88 11.28 -2.35
N VAL A 279 -4.50 11.51 -3.61
CA VAL A 279 -4.59 10.49 -4.69
C VAL A 279 -3.76 9.23 -4.36
N ASN A 280 -2.56 9.40 -3.80
CA ASN A 280 -1.70 8.28 -3.44
C ASN A 280 -2.20 7.56 -2.19
N VAL A 281 -2.69 8.31 -1.19
CA VAL A 281 -3.35 7.74 0.00
C VAL A 281 -4.53 6.87 -0.42
N VAL A 282 -5.41 7.37 -1.29
CA VAL A 282 -6.57 6.63 -1.81
C VAL A 282 -6.15 5.32 -2.46
N LYS A 283 -5.10 5.33 -3.30
CA LYS A 283 -4.56 4.14 -3.93
C LYS A 283 -4.01 3.13 -2.93
N GLU A 284 -3.26 3.59 -1.93
CA GLU A 284 -2.74 2.72 -0.88
C GLU A 284 -3.85 2.06 -0.06
N ILE A 285 -4.88 2.83 0.32
CA ILE A 285 -6.04 2.30 1.05
C ILE A 285 -6.78 1.25 0.21
N ARG A 286 -7.04 1.56 -1.06
CA ARG A 286 -7.71 0.63 -1.99
C ARG A 286 -6.93 -0.68 -2.13
N ASN A 287 -5.62 -0.59 -2.32
CA ASN A 287 -4.75 -1.75 -2.45
C ASN A 287 -4.72 -2.59 -1.16
N HIS A 288 -4.76 -1.94 0.00
CA HIS A 288 -4.84 -2.63 1.29
C HIS A 288 -6.15 -3.44 1.40
N PHE A 289 -7.29 -2.84 1.05
CA PHE A 289 -8.59 -3.53 1.05
C PHE A 289 -8.62 -4.72 0.09
N ILE A 290 -8.15 -4.54 -1.16
CA ILE A 290 -8.10 -5.61 -2.18
C ILE A 290 -7.16 -6.75 -1.77
N LYS A 291 -6.07 -6.43 -1.06
CA LYS A 291 -5.12 -7.43 -0.57
C LYS A 291 -5.76 -8.34 0.48
N TYR A 292 -6.65 -7.81 1.31
CA TYR A 292 -7.35 -8.57 2.34
C TYR A 292 -8.52 -9.37 1.76
N ASP A 293 -9.38 -8.72 0.98
CA ASP A 293 -10.47 -9.38 0.26
C ASP A 293 -10.55 -8.87 -1.19
N HIS A 294 -10.26 -9.76 -2.13
CA HIS A 294 -10.26 -9.43 -3.57
C HIS A 294 -11.64 -8.99 -4.09
N ARG A 295 -12.73 -9.39 -3.42
CA ARG A 295 -14.10 -8.95 -3.78
C ARG A 295 -14.27 -7.45 -3.59
N LEU A 296 -13.45 -6.81 -2.74
CA LEU A 296 -13.44 -5.36 -2.55
C LEU A 296 -12.84 -4.59 -3.73
N SER A 297 -12.38 -5.28 -4.79
CA SER A 297 -11.91 -4.65 -6.02
C SER A 297 -12.98 -3.81 -6.74
N VAL A 298 -14.26 -4.08 -6.46
CA VAL A 298 -15.42 -3.30 -6.92
C VAL A 298 -15.47 -1.88 -6.33
N ILE A 299 -14.77 -1.62 -5.21
CA ILE A 299 -14.66 -0.28 -4.62
C ILE A 299 -13.80 0.58 -5.54
N SER A 300 -14.37 1.68 -6.01
CA SER A 300 -13.65 2.63 -6.88
C SER A 300 -12.73 3.54 -6.06
N GLU A 301 -11.72 4.14 -6.71
CA GLU A 301 -10.91 5.18 -6.07
C GLU A 301 -11.76 6.39 -5.65
N GLU A 302 -12.86 6.67 -6.36
CA GLU A 302 -13.77 7.75 -6.01
C GLU A 302 -14.47 7.50 -4.68
N ASP A 303 -14.87 6.25 -4.40
CA ASP A 303 -15.53 5.87 -3.14
C ASP A 303 -14.67 6.17 -1.92
N ILE A 304 -13.38 5.84 -2.01
CA ILE A 304 -12.40 6.10 -0.95
C ILE A 304 -12.03 7.60 -0.92
N SER A 305 -11.90 8.24 -2.08
CA SER A 305 -11.60 9.68 -2.18
C SER A 305 -12.65 10.54 -1.48
N ARG A 306 -13.91 10.09 -1.44
CA ARG A 306 -15.01 10.80 -0.76
C ARG A 306 -14.87 10.86 0.77
N VAL A 307 -14.18 9.89 1.38
CA VAL A 307 -13.97 9.81 2.84
C VAL A 307 -12.60 10.34 3.28
N VAL A 308 -11.60 10.39 2.40
CA VAL A 308 -10.26 10.93 2.73
C VAL A 308 -10.31 12.48 2.78
N PRO A 309 -9.97 13.14 3.90
CA PRO A 309 -10.06 14.60 4.01
C PRO A 309 -9.06 15.37 3.13
N GLY A 310 -7.85 14.84 2.95
CA GLY A 310 -6.77 15.53 2.24
C GLY A 310 -5.48 14.74 2.16
N SER A 311 -4.36 15.44 1.99
CA SER A 311 -3.03 14.82 2.15
C SER A 311 -2.92 14.24 3.55
N SER A 312 -2.43 13.01 3.63
CA SER A 312 -2.52 12.21 4.85
C SER A 312 -1.30 11.29 4.95
N ARG A 313 -1.08 10.71 6.12
CA ARG A 313 -0.22 9.53 6.29
C ARG A 313 -1.04 8.40 6.89
N ILE A 314 -0.74 7.16 6.49
CA ILE A 314 -1.35 5.97 7.07
C ILE A 314 -0.60 5.63 8.36
N LEU A 315 -1.29 5.74 9.50
CA LEU A 315 -0.73 5.46 10.82
C LEU A 315 -0.76 3.96 11.13
N LYS A 316 -1.88 3.30 10.82
CA LYS A 316 -2.08 1.87 11.06
C LYS A 316 -2.86 1.24 9.91
N ARG A 317 -2.63 -0.05 9.69
CA ARG A 317 -3.37 -0.90 8.77
C ARG A 317 -3.79 -2.13 9.54
N TYR A 318 -5.08 -2.42 9.57
CA TYR A 318 -5.61 -3.62 10.20
C TYR A 318 -6.10 -4.57 9.12
N PRO A 319 -5.95 -5.90 9.33
CA PRO A 319 -6.67 -6.87 8.54
C PRO A 319 -8.15 -6.53 8.56
#